data_AF-A0A0P0CSE1-F1
#
_entry.id   AF-A0A0P0CSE1-F1
#
_cell.length_a   1.000
_cell.length_b   1.000
_cell.length_c   1.000
_cell.angle_alpha   90.00
_cell.angle_beta   90.00
_cell.angle_gamma   90.00
#
_symmetry.space_group_name_H-M   'P 1'
#
loop_
_entity.id
_entity.type
_entity.pdbx_description
1 polymer ?
#
loop_
_entity_poly.entity_id
_entity_poly.type
_entity_poly.pdbx_seq_one_letter_code
_entity_poly.pdbx_strand_id
1 'polypeptide(L)'
;MLRVKFLVEGAKPLLSLNIMQKRLLLIQGGYFGLTGIWPLLHMPSFLAVTGPKKEVWLVVTVGLLILSIGAALLTAAFQAVQERSPAVLGFFSAVSMGAVDVRYALNDVILDVYLLDAIPEFIFSLGWVWIFFKNKDLQSLKKT
;
A
#
# COMPACT_ATOMS: atom_id res chain seq x y z
N MET A 1 -38.27 29.93 20.70
CA MET A 1 -37.85 28.56 21.05
C MET A 1 -38.43 27.61 20.00
N LEU A 2 -37.63 27.19 19.01
CA LEU A 2 -37.80 26.08 18.05
C LEU A 2 -37.19 26.47 16.68
N ARG A 3 -35.89 26.19 16.46
CA ARG A 3 -35.34 25.87 15.12
C ARG A 3 -33.87 25.42 15.15
N VAL A 4 -33.50 24.55 16.10
CA VAL A 4 -32.17 23.88 16.11
C VAL A 4 -32.37 22.39 15.90
N LYS A 5 -33.07 22.00 14.82
CA LYS A 5 -33.26 20.58 14.46
C LYS A 5 -32.93 20.26 12.99
N PHE A 6 -32.36 21.20 12.25
CA PHE A 6 -32.10 21.07 10.80
C PHE A 6 -30.61 21.02 10.40
N LEU A 7 -29.67 20.90 11.36
CA LEU A 7 -28.23 20.88 11.05
C LEU A 7 -27.53 19.54 11.35
N VAL A 8 -28.26 18.41 11.31
CA VAL A 8 -27.63 17.08 11.52
C VAL A 8 -27.95 16.06 10.43
N GLU A 9 -28.92 16.30 9.54
CA GLU A 9 -29.33 15.30 8.54
C GLU A 9 -28.58 15.37 7.19
N GLY A 10 -27.71 16.36 6.98
CA GLY A 10 -27.08 16.61 5.67
C GLY A 10 -25.60 16.25 5.54
N ALA A 11 -24.89 15.99 6.64
CA ALA A 11 -23.48 15.64 6.57
C ALA A 11 -23.32 14.14 6.30
N LYS A 12 -23.54 13.71 5.04
CA LYS A 12 -22.92 12.47 4.56
C LYS A 12 -21.43 12.57 4.95
N PRO A 13 -20.86 11.65 5.73
CA PRO A 13 -19.44 11.71 6.06
C PRO A 13 -18.69 11.78 4.73
N LEU A 14 -18.02 12.92 4.47
CA LEU A 14 -17.48 13.24 3.15
C LEU A 14 -16.39 12.26 2.71
N LEU A 15 -15.98 11.34 3.58
CA LEU A 15 -15.02 10.27 3.36
C LEU A 15 -15.46 8.99 4.09
N SER A 16 -16.68 8.50 3.86
CA SER A 16 -16.98 7.09 4.17
C SER A 16 -15.99 6.23 3.39
N LEU A 17 -15.24 5.36 4.07
CA LEU A 17 -14.33 4.41 3.42
C LEU A 17 -15.04 3.77 2.24
N ASN A 18 -14.56 4.03 1.02
CA ASN A 18 -14.87 3.10 -0.06
C ASN A 18 -14.31 1.78 0.43
N ILE A 19 -15.18 0.79 0.67
CA ILE A 19 -14.83 -0.52 1.23
C ILE A 19 -13.59 -1.11 0.53
N MET A 20 -13.45 -0.80 -0.76
CA MET A 20 -12.33 -1.17 -1.62
C MET A 20 -11.01 -0.49 -1.24
N GLN A 21 -11.01 0.81 -0.90
CA GLN A 21 -9.81 1.52 -0.42
C GLN A 21 -9.35 0.98 0.93
N LYS A 22 -10.30 0.74 1.86
CA LYS A 22 -9.97 0.09 3.15
C LYS A 22 -9.33 -1.27 2.92
N ARG A 23 -9.94 -2.10 2.07
CA ARG A 23 -9.42 -3.43 1.71
C ARG A 23 -8.04 -3.34 1.08
N LEU A 24 -7.84 -2.42 0.14
CA LEU A 24 -6.55 -2.28 -0.54
C LEU A 24 -5.44 -1.87 0.45
N LEU A 25 -5.72 -0.95 1.37
CA LEU A 25 -4.78 -0.59 2.45
C LEU A 25 -4.47 -1.76 3.38
N LEU A 26 -5.47 -2.55 3.77
CA LEU A 26 -5.27 -3.71 4.63
C LEU A 26 -4.44 -4.79 3.92
N ILE A 27 -4.73 -5.09 2.66
CA ILE A 27 -4.05 -6.13 1.90
C ILE A 27 -2.61 -5.70 1.60
N GLN A 28 -2.40 -4.51 1.04
CA GLN A 28 -1.05 -4.03 0.72
C GLN A 28 -0.23 -3.78 1.99
N GLY A 29 -0.84 -3.16 3.02
CA GLY A 29 -0.18 -2.92 4.29
C GLY A 29 0.20 -4.21 5.01
N GLY A 30 -0.67 -5.23 4.95
CA GLY A 30 -0.37 -6.57 5.47
C GLY A 30 0.74 -7.26 4.69
N TYR A 31 0.70 -7.23 3.36
CA TYR A 31 1.75 -7.80 2.51
C TYR A 31 3.11 -7.16 2.81
N PHE A 32 3.21 -5.83 2.78
CA PHE A 32 4.44 -5.11 3.11
C PHE A 32 4.88 -5.31 4.56
N GLY A 33 3.95 -5.40 5.51
CA GLY A 33 4.28 -5.72 6.89
C GLY A 33 4.94 -7.10 7.01
N LEU A 34 4.38 -8.11 6.35
CA LEU A 34 4.90 -9.48 6.36
C LEU A 34 6.23 -9.60 5.63
N THR A 35 6.37 -9.04 4.43
CA THR A 35 7.61 -9.12 3.65
C THR A 35 8.74 -8.31 4.28
N GLY A 36 8.43 -7.13 4.82
CA GLY A 36 9.41 -6.28 5.51
C GLY A 36 9.92 -6.86 6.82
N ILE A 37 9.05 -7.51 7.62
CA ILE A 37 9.45 -8.09 8.92
C ILE A 37 10.17 -9.43 8.78
N TRP A 38 9.93 -10.17 7.70
CA TRP A 38 10.51 -11.51 7.49
C TRP A 38 12.04 -11.58 7.63
N PRO A 39 12.86 -10.76 6.94
CA PRO A 39 14.31 -10.80 7.11
C PRO A 39 14.76 -10.40 8.53
N LEU A 40 13.94 -9.62 9.26
CA LEU A 40 14.23 -9.21 10.64
C LEU A 40 14.00 -10.35 11.63
N LEU A 41 12.97 -11.17 11.40
CA LEU A 41 12.65 -12.33 12.25
C LEU A 41 13.54 -13.52 11.96
N HIS A 42 13.82 -13.78 10.67
CA HIS A 42 14.54 -14.98 10.27
C HIS A 42 15.30 -14.79 8.95
N MET A 43 16.42 -14.07 9.02
CA MET A 43 17.32 -13.84 7.88
C MET A 43 17.70 -15.11 7.09
N PRO A 44 18.00 -16.28 7.72
CA PRO A 44 18.36 -17.47 6.94
C PRO A 44 17.24 -17.99 6.03
N SER A 45 15.97 -17.88 6.44
CA SER A 45 14.85 -18.34 5.60
C SER A 45 14.57 -17.34 4.48
N PHE A 46 14.73 -16.05 4.76
CA PHE A 46 14.66 -15.02 3.73
C PHE A 46 15.72 -15.25 2.65
N LEU A 47 16.98 -15.48 3.03
CA LEU A 47 18.07 -15.75 2.09
C LEU A 47 17.90 -17.11 1.36
N ALA A 48 17.29 -18.10 2.01
CA ALA A 48 16.99 -19.38 1.38
C ALA A 48 16.01 -19.23 0.20
N VAL A 49 15.05 -18.30 0.29
CA VAL A 49 14.06 -18.04 -0.76
C VAL A 49 14.58 -17.03 -1.79
N THR A 50 15.20 -15.94 -1.32
CA THR A 50 15.58 -14.78 -2.15
C THR A 50 17.02 -14.81 -2.67
N GLY A 51 17.78 -15.82 -2.26
CA GLY A 51 19.17 -16.02 -2.61
C GLY A 51 20.16 -15.32 -1.67
N PRO A 52 21.45 -15.70 -1.73
CA PRO A 52 22.49 -15.07 -0.94
C PRO A 52 22.65 -13.59 -1.32
N LYS A 53 22.76 -12.72 -0.31
CA LYS A 53 23.02 -11.29 -0.49
C LYS A 53 24.39 -10.95 0.08
N LYS A 54 25.18 -10.18 -0.67
CA LYS A 54 26.52 -9.74 -0.24
C LYS A 54 26.44 -8.80 0.98
N GLU A 55 25.45 -7.92 0.97
CA GLU A 55 25.27 -6.88 1.99
C GLU A 55 23.99 -7.13 2.78
N VAL A 56 24.12 -7.91 3.86
CA VAL A 56 22.97 -8.25 4.73
C VAL A 56 22.40 -7.02 5.44
N TRP A 57 23.23 -6.01 5.73
CA TRP A 57 22.77 -4.76 6.34
C TRP A 57 21.75 -4.04 5.44
N LEU A 58 21.92 -4.09 4.12
CA LEU A 58 20.98 -3.48 3.16
C LEU A 58 19.62 -4.18 3.21
N VAL A 59 19.61 -5.51 3.39
CA VAL A 59 18.37 -6.29 3.55
C VAL A 59 17.60 -5.83 4.79
N VAL A 60 18.29 -5.59 5.90
CA VAL A 60 17.68 -5.09 7.14
C VAL A 60 17.08 -3.69 6.93
N THR A 61 17.83 -2.78 6.30
CA THR A 61 17.37 -1.42 6.03
C THR A 61 16.15 -1.39 5.11
N VAL A 62 16.16 -2.17 4.02
CA VAL A 62 15.03 -2.29 3.09
C VAL A 62 13.84 -2.95 3.79
N GLY A 63 14.06 -4.01 4.58
CA GLY A 63 13.00 -4.66 5.36
C GLY A 63 12.31 -3.69 6.31
N LEU A 64 13.08 -2.88 7.05
CA LEU A 64 12.54 -1.83 7.93
C LEU A 64 11.76 -0.75 7.17
N LEU A 65 12.23 -0.34 5.99
CA LEU A 65 11.54 0.61 5.14
C LEU A 65 10.17 0.06 4.69
N ILE A 66 10.15 -1.15 4.14
CA ILE A 66 8.91 -1.81 3.68
C ILE A 66 7.94 -1.99 4.86
N LEU A 67 8.45 -2.44 6.02
CA LEU A 67 7.66 -2.59 7.24
C LEU A 67 7.04 -1.25 7.69
N SER A 68 7.80 -0.16 7.61
CA SER A 68 7.32 1.18 7.97
C SER A 68 6.20 1.65 7.04
N ILE A 69 6.32 1.39 5.73
CA ILE A 69 5.26 1.66 4.76
C ILE A 69 4.03 0.80 5.09
N GLY A 70 4.21 -0.50 5.34
CA GLY A 70 3.13 -1.41 5.71
C GLY A 70 2.38 -0.95 6.96
N ALA A 71 3.10 -0.55 8.01
CA ALA A 71 2.54 0.00 9.22
C ALA A 71 1.74 1.28 8.96
N ALA A 72 2.26 2.22 8.17
CA ALA A 72 1.54 3.44 7.81
C ALA A 72 0.22 3.15 7.08
N LEU A 73 0.21 2.21 6.13
CA LEU A 73 -0.99 1.81 5.39
C LEU A 73 -2.01 1.12 6.31
N LEU A 74 -1.56 0.22 7.20
CA LEU A 74 -2.42 -0.44 8.17
C LEU A 74 -3.05 0.57 9.13
N THR A 75 -2.26 1.48 9.73
CA THR A 75 -2.78 2.54 10.60
C THR A 75 -3.82 3.39 9.87
N ALA A 76 -3.57 3.76 8.61
CA ALA A 76 -4.51 4.51 7.78
C ALA A 76 -5.82 3.74 7.48
N ALA A 77 -5.78 2.40 7.44
CA ALA A 77 -6.97 1.58 7.25
C ALA A 77 -7.92 1.58 8.45
N PHE A 78 -7.40 1.85 9.66
CA PHE A 78 -8.17 1.91 10.90
C PHE A 78 -8.62 3.31 11.30
N GLN A 79 -8.20 4.36 10.58
CA GLN A 79 -8.64 5.73 10.84
C GLN A 79 -10.09 5.96 10.40
N ALA A 80 -10.82 6.75 11.19
CA ALA A 80 -12.22 7.10 10.93
C ALA A 80 -12.39 8.08 9.74
N VAL A 81 -11.38 8.90 9.47
CA VAL A 81 -11.34 9.86 8.35
C VAL A 81 -10.10 9.56 7.52
N GLN A 82 -10.27 9.39 6.21
CA GLN A 82 -9.14 9.10 5.32
C GLN A 82 -8.67 10.31 4.53
N GLU A 83 -7.40 10.64 4.72
CA GLU A 83 -6.68 11.56 3.85
C GLU A 83 -6.29 10.90 2.52
N ARG A 84 -5.89 11.71 1.54
CA ARG A 84 -5.31 11.19 0.27
C ARG A 84 -3.88 10.68 0.44
N SER A 85 -3.17 11.14 1.47
CA SER A 85 -1.75 10.86 1.72
C SER A 85 -1.42 9.36 1.75
N PRO A 86 -2.19 8.49 2.43
CA PRO A 86 -1.93 7.04 2.43
C PRO A 86 -2.14 6.38 1.06
N ALA A 87 -3.07 6.89 0.25
CA ALA A 87 -3.31 6.36 -1.09
C ALA A 87 -2.16 6.73 -2.04
N VAL A 88 -1.64 7.95 -1.93
CA VAL A 88 -0.45 8.40 -2.67
C VAL A 88 0.75 7.56 -2.25
N LEU A 89 0.96 7.35 -0.95
CA LEU A 89 2.02 6.50 -0.42
C LEU A 89 1.91 5.07 -0.96
N GLY A 90 0.72 4.46 -0.85
CA GLY A 90 0.47 3.10 -1.33
C GLY A 90 0.76 2.93 -2.82
N PHE A 91 0.32 3.88 -3.65
CA PHE A 91 0.59 3.87 -5.09
C PHE A 91 2.08 3.96 -5.40
N PHE A 92 2.76 5.02 -4.93
CA PHE A 92 4.17 5.23 -5.27
C PHE A 92 5.08 4.15 -4.70
N SER A 93 4.74 3.60 -3.53
CA SER A 93 5.50 2.48 -2.96
C SER A 93 5.35 1.22 -3.81
N ALA A 94 4.14 0.87 -4.24
CA ALA A 94 3.93 -0.29 -5.11
C ALA A 94 4.67 -0.14 -6.45
N VAL A 95 4.56 1.04 -7.08
CA VAL A 95 5.25 1.31 -8.34
C VAL A 95 6.77 1.23 -8.17
N SER A 96 7.34 1.82 -7.12
CA SER A 96 8.80 1.81 -6.92
C SER A 96 9.33 0.41 -6.64
N MET A 97 8.65 -0.37 -5.80
CA MET A 97 9.06 -1.73 -5.44
C MET A 97 9.01 -2.64 -6.67
N GLY A 98 7.85 -2.69 -7.35
CA GLY A 98 7.71 -3.51 -8.55
C GLY A 98 8.66 -3.10 -9.68
N ALA A 99 8.97 -1.79 -9.83
CA ALA A 99 9.95 -1.33 -10.82
C ALA A 99 11.38 -1.81 -10.49
N VAL A 100 11.77 -1.80 -9.21
CA VAL A 100 13.06 -2.33 -8.75
C VAL A 100 13.13 -3.84 -9.02
N ASP A 101 12.09 -4.58 -8.64
CA ASP A 101 12.06 -6.04 -8.77
C ASP A 101 12.12 -6.46 -10.24
N VAL A 102 11.32 -5.85 -11.11
CA VAL A 102 11.36 -6.12 -12.56
C VAL A 102 12.71 -5.72 -13.15
N ARG A 103 13.21 -4.51 -12.85
CA ARG A 103 14.45 -4.02 -13.46
C ARG A 103 15.63 -4.89 -13.07
N TYR A 104 15.82 -5.20 -11.79
CA TYR A 104 17.02 -5.89 -11.34
C TYR A 104 16.94 -7.41 -11.55
N ALA A 105 15.75 -8.02 -11.51
CA ALA A 105 15.60 -9.44 -11.83
C ALA A 105 15.88 -9.67 -13.33
N LEU A 106 15.28 -8.88 -14.23
CA LEU A 106 15.50 -9.02 -15.68
C LEU A 106 16.92 -8.63 -16.14
N ASN A 107 17.76 -8.05 -15.27
CA ASN A 107 19.16 -7.73 -15.55
C ASN A 107 20.13 -8.65 -14.78
N ASP A 108 19.65 -9.78 -14.23
CA ASP A 108 20.45 -10.78 -13.50
C ASP A 108 21.22 -10.22 -12.28
N VAL A 109 20.72 -9.12 -11.69
CA VAL A 109 21.33 -8.49 -10.50
C VAL A 109 20.78 -9.10 -9.21
N ILE A 110 19.49 -9.47 -9.22
CA ILE A 110 18.81 -10.20 -8.14
C ILE A 110 18.15 -11.45 -8.72
N LEU A 111 17.79 -12.41 -7.87
CA LEU A 111 17.15 -13.65 -8.32
C LEU A 111 15.79 -13.42 -8.97
N ASP A 112 15.45 -14.26 -9.94
CA ASP A 112 14.16 -14.24 -10.66
C ASP A 112 12.94 -14.40 -9.75
N VAL A 113 13.10 -14.96 -8.55
CA VAL A 113 12.03 -15.06 -7.56
C VAL A 113 11.41 -13.69 -7.21
N TYR A 114 12.17 -12.60 -7.36
CA TYR A 114 11.65 -11.24 -7.15
C TYR A 114 10.62 -10.81 -8.20
N LEU A 115 10.56 -11.47 -9.37
CA LEU A 115 9.46 -11.25 -10.31
C LEU A 115 8.11 -11.71 -9.73
N LEU A 116 8.11 -12.62 -8.74
CA LEU A 116 6.89 -12.98 -8.03
C LEU A 116 6.40 -11.86 -7.12
N ASP A 117 7.30 -11.05 -6.56
CA ASP A 117 6.93 -9.87 -5.76
C ASP A 117 6.36 -8.76 -6.66
N ALA A 118 6.93 -8.58 -7.86
CA ALA A 118 6.41 -7.62 -8.84
C ALA A 118 4.92 -7.83 -9.20
N ILE A 119 4.38 -9.06 -9.06
CA ILE A 119 2.97 -9.38 -9.34
C ILE A 119 2.02 -8.66 -8.37
N PRO A 120 2.05 -8.86 -7.04
CA PRO A 120 1.22 -8.11 -6.11
C PRO A 120 1.45 -6.60 -6.20
N GLU A 121 2.68 -6.11 -6.42
CA GLU A 121 2.89 -4.66 -6.58
C GLU A 121 2.22 -4.09 -7.83
N PHE A 122 2.24 -4.83 -8.94
CA PHE A 122 1.51 -4.43 -10.14
C PHE A 122 0.00 -4.40 -9.89
N ILE A 123 -0.55 -5.41 -9.21
CA ILE A 123 -1.97 -5.47 -8.83
C ILE A 123 -2.34 -4.30 -7.92
N PHE A 124 -1.52 -3.97 -6.92
CA PHE A 124 -1.77 -2.83 -6.04
C PHE A 124 -1.74 -1.50 -6.80
N SER A 125 -0.77 -1.33 -7.70
CA SER A 125 -0.65 -0.14 -8.55
C SER A 125 -1.92 0.08 -9.38
N LEU A 126 -2.40 -0.97 -10.05
CA LEU A 126 -3.66 -0.92 -10.81
C LEU A 126 -4.88 -0.67 -9.92
N GLY A 127 -4.92 -1.28 -8.73
CA GLY A 127 -5.96 -1.05 -7.74
C GLY A 127 -6.07 0.41 -7.32
N TRP A 128 -4.93 1.08 -7.07
CA TRP A 128 -4.90 2.50 -6.75
C TRP A 128 -5.36 3.39 -7.91
N VAL A 129 -4.88 3.11 -9.12
CA VAL A 129 -5.31 3.81 -10.34
C VAL A 129 -6.83 3.75 -10.48
N TRP A 130 -7.42 2.55 -10.35
CA TRP A 130 -8.85 2.37 -10.43
C TRP A 130 -9.63 3.15 -9.36
N ILE A 131 -9.15 3.15 -8.11
CA ILE A 131 -9.76 3.93 -7.02
C ILE A 131 -9.69 5.44 -7.30
N PHE A 132 -8.57 5.94 -7.83
CA PHE A 132 -8.42 7.36 -8.16
C PHE A 132 -9.42 7.83 -9.22
N PHE A 133 -9.64 7.03 -10.27
CA PHE A 133 -10.63 7.35 -11.29
C PHE A 133 -12.06 7.29 -10.75
N LYS A 134 -12.42 6.23 -10.03
CA LYS A 134 -13.76 6.09 -9.45
C LYS A 134 -14.12 7.22 -8.47
N ASN A 135 -13.15 7.68 -7.69
CA ASN A 135 -13.36 8.81 -6.78
C ASN A 135 -13.54 10.15 -7.50
N LYS A 136 -12.93 10.36 -8.68
CA LYS A 136 -13.17 11.57 -9.49
C LYS A 136 -14.60 11.61 -10.02
N ASP A 137 -15.12 10.49 -10.53
CA ASP A 137 -16.48 10.40 -11.08
C ASP A 137 -17.55 10.67 -10.01
N LEU A 138 -17.34 10.19 -8.79
CA LEU A 138 -18.26 10.47 -7.67
C LEU A 138 -18.27 11.94 -7.25
N GLN A 139 -17.16 12.65 -7.42
CA GLN A 139 -17.09 14.09 -7.11
C GLN A 139 -17.71 14.95 -8.21
N SER A 140 -17.66 14.53 -9.47
CA SER A 140 -18.32 15.26 -10.57
C SER A 140 -19.85 15.17 -10.46
N LEU A 141 -20.39 13.99 -10.11
CA LEU A 141 -21.83 13.79 -9.94
C LEU A 141 -22.44 14.57 -8.76
N LYS A 142 -21.67 14.83 -7.70
CA LYS A 142 -22.14 15.66 -6.56
C LYS A 142 -22.12 17.16 -6.82
N LYS A 143 -21.46 17.61 -7.89
CA LYS A 143 -21.35 19.03 -8.26
C LYS A 143 -22.45 19.49 -9.23
N THR A 144 -23.31 18.59 -9.69
CA THR A 144 -24.44 18.87 -10.60
C THR A 144 -25.75 18.79 -9.81
#